data_AF-A0A6P0VX97-F1
#
_entry.id   AF-A0A6P0VX97-F1
#
_cell.length_a   1.000
_cell.length_b   1.000
_cell.length_c   1.000
_cell.angle_alpha   90.00
_cell.angle_beta   90.00
_cell.angle_gamma   90.00
#
_symmetry.space_group_name_H-M   'P 1'
#
loop_
_entity.id
_entity.type
_entity.pdbx_description
1 polymer ?
#
loop_
_entity_poly.entity_id
_entity_poly.type
_entity_poly.pdbx_seq_one_letter_code
_entity_poly.pdbx_strand_id
1 'polypeptide(L)'
;KKLPLAQFLQNIPVRTIYNKLAKTEYVPPVYQGKLTLWRATENVGMDDPLIDDTPAVEIISDPLLGWGQRSTNGVETFDIPGGHSSMLQEPHVEVLAEKLEAFIKEVQADN
;
A
#
# COMPACT_ATOMS: atom_id res chain seq x y z
N LYS A 1 -35.35 0.26 2.41
CA LYS A 1 -35.42 1.40 3.37
C LYS A 1 -34.19 1.29 4.28
N LYS A 2 -33.16 2.13 4.13
CA LYS A 2 -32.00 2.10 5.04
C LYS A 2 -32.44 2.76 6.36
N LEU A 3 -32.32 2.04 7.47
CA LEU A 3 -32.53 2.63 8.79
C LEU A 3 -31.39 3.63 9.07
N PRO A 4 -31.66 4.75 9.76
CA PRO A 4 -30.60 5.66 10.17
C PRO A 4 -29.65 4.92 11.12
N LEU A 5 -28.35 5.20 11.00
CA LEU A 5 -27.35 4.73 11.96
C LEU A 5 -27.78 5.13 13.37
N ALA A 6 -27.62 4.22 14.34
CA ALA A 6 -27.89 4.51 15.74
C ALA A 6 -27.09 5.76 16.17
N GLN A 7 -27.68 6.58 17.05
CA GLN A 7 -27.15 7.92 17.37
C GLN A 7 -25.69 7.91 17.86
N PHE A 8 -25.28 6.86 18.58
CA PHE A 8 -23.90 6.70 19.05
C PHE A 8 -22.87 6.40 17.93
N LEU A 9 -23.32 6.02 16.74
CA LEU A 9 -22.46 5.77 15.57
C LEU A 9 -22.38 6.97 14.61
N GLN A 10 -23.25 7.97 14.75
CA GLN A 10 -23.38 9.07 13.77
C GLN A 10 -22.17 10.02 13.77
N ASN A 11 -21.36 10.05 14.83
CA ASN A 11 -20.23 10.96 14.98
C ASN A 11 -18.87 10.25 15.07
N ILE A 12 -18.79 8.98 14.67
CA ILE A 12 -17.51 8.25 14.67
C ILE A 12 -16.81 8.53 13.33
N PRO A 13 -15.64 9.21 13.33
CA PRO A 13 -14.90 9.43 12.09
C PRO A 13 -14.52 8.11 11.42
N VAL A 14 -14.54 8.07 10.08
CA VAL A 14 -14.09 6.90 9.31
C VAL A 14 -12.68 6.47 9.73
N ARG A 15 -11.80 7.43 9.97
CA ARG A 15 -10.43 7.16 10.45
C ARG A 15 -10.41 6.41 11.79
N THR A 16 -11.35 6.68 12.68
CA THR A 16 -11.49 5.97 13.96
C THR A 16 -11.94 4.54 13.74
N ILE A 17 -12.96 4.31 12.90
CA ILE A 17 -13.42 2.95 12.56
C ILE A 17 -12.29 2.15 11.91
N TYR A 18 -11.59 2.76 10.96
CA TYR A 18 -10.45 2.15 10.27
C TYR A 18 -9.32 1.79 11.25
N ASN A 19 -8.89 2.73 12.08
CA ASN A 19 -7.76 2.53 13.00
C ASN A 19 -8.07 1.60 14.18
N LYS A 20 -9.32 1.57 14.65
CA LYS A 20 -9.71 0.85 15.88
C LYS A 20 -10.37 -0.50 15.63
N LEU A 21 -10.94 -0.72 14.45
CA LEU A 21 -11.65 -1.95 14.12
C LEU A 21 -11.07 -2.60 12.87
N ALA A 22 -11.05 -1.89 11.73
CA ALA A 22 -10.67 -2.53 10.47
C ALA A 22 -9.22 -3.04 10.49
N LYS A 23 -8.28 -2.22 10.97
CA LYS A 23 -6.86 -2.59 11.02
C LYS A 23 -6.56 -3.68 12.05
N THR A 24 -7.34 -3.78 13.12
CA THR A 24 -7.10 -4.76 14.20
C THR A 24 -7.74 -6.11 13.90
N GLU A 25 -8.95 -6.10 13.34
CA GLU A 25 -9.74 -7.32 13.10
C GLU A 25 -9.43 -7.98 11.75
N TYR A 26 -8.89 -7.22 10.79
CA TYR A 26 -8.60 -7.78 9.47
C TYR A 26 -7.29 -8.57 9.49
N VAL A 27 -7.41 -9.90 9.42
CA VAL A 27 -6.30 -10.82 9.24
C VAL A 27 -6.36 -11.38 7.81
N PRO A 28 -5.54 -10.86 6.88
CA PRO A 28 -5.57 -11.34 5.49
C PRO A 28 -5.15 -12.83 5.42
N PRO A 29 -5.88 -13.67 4.66
CA PRO A 29 -5.46 -15.05 4.44
C PRO A 29 -4.14 -15.10 3.65
N VAL A 30 -3.47 -16.26 3.68
CA VAL A 30 -2.27 -16.50 2.87
C VAL A 30 -2.66 -16.69 1.40
N TYR A 31 -2.05 -15.91 0.51
CA TYR A 31 -2.23 -16.01 -0.93
C TYR A 31 -1.40 -17.16 -1.51
N GLN A 32 -2.05 -18.03 -2.30
CA GLN A 32 -1.44 -19.17 -2.98
C GLN A 32 -0.83 -18.70 -4.31
N GLY A 33 0.34 -18.08 -4.24
CA GLY A 33 1.01 -17.52 -5.40
C GLY A 33 2.10 -16.52 -5.01
N LYS A 34 2.78 -15.97 -6.01
CA LYS A 34 3.82 -14.95 -5.83
C LYS A 34 3.15 -13.59 -5.74
N LEU A 35 3.62 -12.73 -4.83
CA LEU A 35 3.19 -11.34 -4.75
C LEU A 35 4.27 -10.42 -5.34
N THR A 36 3.84 -9.31 -5.93
CA THR A 36 4.73 -8.19 -6.26
C THR A 36 4.43 -7.01 -5.35
N LEU A 37 5.46 -6.45 -4.73
CA LEU A 37 5.36 -5.32 -3.84
C LEU A 37 6.10 -4.12 -4.45
N TRP A 38 5.33 -3.13 -4.87
CA TRP A 38 5.83 -1.86 -5.41
C TRP A 38 5.87 -0.84 -4.26
N ARG A 39 7.05 -0.49 -3.78
CA ARG A 39 7.22 0.28 -2.54
C ARG A 39 7.88 1.63 -2.79
N ALA A 40 7.28 2.67 -2.23
CA ALA A 40 7.85 4.02 -2.13
C ALA A 40 9.15 4.00 -1.33
N THR A 41 10.13 4.79 -1.74
CA THR A 41 11.46 4.81 -1.10
C THR A 41 11.94 6.19 -0.68
N GLU A 42 11.21 7.25 -0.98
CA GLU A 42 11.67 8.62 -0.72
C GLU A 42 10.68 9.38 0.14
N ASN A 43 11.17 10.11 1.12
CA ASN A 43 10.39 11.13 1.79
C ASN A 43 10.52 12.43 0.99
N VAL A 44 9.58 12.67 0.08
CA VAL A 44 9.41 14.00 -0.52
C VAL A 44 8.77 14.87 0.53
N GLY A 45 9.61 15.41 1.43
CA GLY A 45 9.19 16.25 2.53
C GLY A 45 8.23 17.32 2.04
N MET A 46 6.94 17.14 2.31
CA MET A 46 5.94 18.11 1.94
C MET A 46 6.04 19.28 2.90
N ASP A 47 5.94 20.50 2.38
CA ASP A 47 5.98 21.73 3.18
C ASP A 47 4.80 21.83 4.17
N ASP A 48 3.76 21.01 3.98
CA ASP A 48 2.61 20.91 4.87
C ASP A 48 2.74 19.71 5.84
N PRO A 49 2.91 19.94 7.15
CA PRO A 49 3.00 18.88 8.15
C PRO A 49 1.68 18.11 8.34
N LEU A 50 0.58 18.52 7.70
CA LEU A 50 -0.69 17.80 7.67
C LEU A 50 -0.72 16.72 6.58
N ILE A 51 0.23 16.72 5.64
CA ILE A 51 0.30 15.72 4.57
C ILE A 51 1.37 14.69 4.93
N ASP A 52 0.92 13.53 5.41
CA ASP A 52 1.79 12.38 5.67
C ASP A 52 2.01 11.60 4.37
N ASP A 53 3.15 11.86 3.73
CA ASP A 53 3.61 11.14 2.54
C ASP A 53 4.73 10.13 2.86
N THR A 54 4.90 9.79 4.14
CA THR A 54 6.02 8.96 4.60
C THR A 54 5.97 7.58 3.95
N PRO A 55 7.04 7.14 3.26
CA PRO A 55 7.07 5.83 2.64
C PRO A 55 7.08 4.72 3.70
N ALA A 56 6.38 3.62 3.44
CA ALA A 56 6.24 2.53 4.40
C ALA A 56 7.59 1.89 4.81
N VAL A 57 8.61 1.99 3.95
CA VAL A 57 9.97 1.51 4.25
C VAL A 57 10.64 2.26 5.40
N GLU A 58 10.20 3.48 5.72
CA GLU A 58 10.70 4.25 6.88
C GLU A 58 9.96 3.86 8.18
N ILE A 59 8.77 3.30 8.06
CA ILE A 59 7.89 2.98 9.20
C ILE A 59 8.03 1.51 9.61
N ILE A 60 8.27 0.62 8.65
CA ILE A 60 8.27 -0.83 8.85
C ILE A 60 9.67 -1.38 8.61
N SER A 61 10.27 -1.98 9.65
CA SER A 61 11.64 -2.52 9.56
C SER A 61 11.76 -3.78 8.69
N ASP A 62 10.67 -4.52 8.49
CA ASP A 62 10.65 -5.65 7.55
C ASP A 62 10.71 -5.10 6.11
N PRO A 63 11.72 -5.46 5.31
CA PRO A 63 11.83 -5.00 3.92
C PRO A 63 10.64 -5.45 3.05
N LEU A 64 9.93 -6.52 3.43
CA LEU A 64 8.73 -7.00 2.74
C LEU A 64 7.44 -6.38 3.31
N LEU A 65 7.55 -5.41 4.22
CA LEU A 65 6.43 -4.70 4.86
C LEU A 65 5.39 -5.63 5.51
N GLY A 66 5.82 -6.81 5.99
CA GLY A 66 4.94 -7.84 6.56
C GLY A 66 4.28 -8.78 5.55
N TRP A 67 4.50 -8.58 4.23
CA TRP A 67 3.90 -9.42 3.19
C TRP A 67 4.58 -10.77 3.01
N GLY A 68 5.81 -10.95 3.50
CA GLY A 68 6.56 -12.20 3.35
C GLY A 68 5.82 -13.44 3.86
N GLN A 69 5.10 -13.30 4.99
CA GLN A 69 4.30 -14.39 5.58
C GLN A 69 2.94 -14.61 4.90
N ARG A 70 2.58 -13.78 3.92
CA ARG A 70 1.26 -13.78 3.26
C ARG A 70 1.27 -14.38 1.87
N SER A 71 2.41 -14.89 1.41
CA SER A 71 2.56 -15.54 0.11
C SER A 71 3.22 -16.91 0.26
N THR A 72 2.72 -17.89 -0.49
CA THR A 72 3.37 -19.22 -0.56
C THR A 72 4.58 -19.25 -1.49
N ASN A 73 4.65 -18.35 -2.48
CA ASN A 73 5.73 -18.35 -3.49
C ASN A 73 6.61 -17.10 -3.38
N GLY A 74 6.62 -16.45 -2.22
CA GLY A 74 7.44 -15.28 -1.92
C GLY A 74 6.92 -13.96 -2.48
N VAL A 75 7.65 -12.90 -2.16
CA VAL A 75 7.34 -11.53 -2.56
C VAL A 75 8.51 -10.97 -3.35
N GLU A 76 8.24 -10.47 -4.55
CA GLU A 76 9.20 -9.72 -5.35
C GLU A 76 8.98 -8.23 -5.15
N THR A 77 10.04 -7.49 -4.88
CA THR A 77 9.96 -6.07 -4.53
C THR A 77 10.49 -5.18 -5.63
N PHE A 78 9.79 -4.07 -5.88
CA PHE A 78 10.19 -3.03 -6.82
C PHE A 78 10.17 -1.67 -6.12
N ASP A 79 11.30 -0.98 -6.14
CA ASP A 79 11.45 0.33 -5.50
C ASP A 79 11.03 1.45 -6.46
N ILE A 80 10.19 2.36 -5.99
CA ILE A 80 9.67 3.50 -6.74
C ILE A 80 10.02 4.79 -5.99
N PRO A 81 10.60 5.80 -6.66
CA PRO A 81 10.89 7.09 -6.03
C PRO A 81 9.59 7.79 -5.59
N GLY A 82 9.73 8.80 -4.73
CA GLY A 82 8.60 9.42 -4.04
C GLY A 82 8.14 8.67 -2.77
N GLY A 83 7.21 9.32 -2.09
CA GLY A 83 6.54 8.91 -0.86
C GLY A 83 5.27 8.07 -1.11
N HIS A 84 4.56 7.73 -0.03
CA HIS A 84 3.45 6.77 -0.08
C HIS A 84 2.38 7.12 -1.13
N SER A 85 2.06 8.39 -1.27
CA SER A 85 1.10 8.96 -2.22
C SER A 85 1.78 9.51 -3.46
N SER A 86 2.92 10.20 -3.32
CA SER A 86 3.60 10.82 -4.47
C SER A 86 4.27 9.83 -5.41
N MET A 87 4.57 8.59 -4.98
CA MET A 87 5.02 7.52 -5.90
C MET A 87 3.99 7.23 -7.02
N LEU A 88 2.74 7.65 -6.85
CA LEU A 88 1.64 7.51 -7.80
C LEU A 88 1.35 8.80 -8.58
N GLN A 89 2.19 9.82 -8.44
CA GLN A 89 2.03 11.13 -9.08
C GLN A 89 3.25 11.49 -9.91
N GLU A 90 3.10 12.45 -10.81
CA GLU A 90 4.23 12.96 -11.58
C GLU A 90 5.29 13.63 -10.68
N PRO A 91 6.59 13.42 -10.94
CA PRO A 91 7.15 12.62 -12.04
C PRO A 91 7.34 11.12 -11.72
N HIS A 92 7.08 10.69 -10.48
CA HIS A 92 7.44 9.34 -10.00
C HIS A 92 6.59 8.22 -10.61
N VAL A 93 5.35 8.55 -11.02
CA VAL A 93 4.43 7.59 -11.66
C VAL A 93 4.97 7.07 -13.00
N GLU A 94 5.79 7.85 -13.72
CA GLU A 94 6.46 7.40 -14.94
C GLU A 94 7.33 6.17 -14.67
N VAL A 95 8.13 6.21 -13.60
CA VAL A 95 9.01 5.09 -13.19
C VAL A 95 8.20 3.86 -12.81
N LEU A 96 7.07 4.03 -12.13
CA LEU A 96 6.15 2.93 -11.81
C LEU A 96 5.56 2.33 -13.09
N ALA A 97 5.07 3.17 -14.01
CA ALA A 97 4.46 2.73 -15.24
C ALA A 97 5.43 1.94 -16.13
N GLU A 98 6.66 2.44 -16.31
CA GLU A 98 7.69 1.78 -17.11
C GLU A 98 8.03 0.39 -16.56
N LYS A 99 8.30 0.30 -15.24
CA LYS A 99 8.65 -0.97 -14.62
C LYS A 99 7.48 -1.96 -14.62
N LEU A 100 6.26 -1.47 -14.37
CA LEU A 100 5.06 -2.31 -14.39
C LEU A 100 4.76 -2.84 -15.80
N GLU A 101 4.91 -2.01 -16.83
CA GLU A 101 4.73 -2.44 -18.22
C GLU A 101 5.75 -3.52 -18.61
N ALA A 102 7.03 -3.33 -18.26
CA ALA A 102 8.08 -4.33 -18.49
C ALA A 102 7.76 -5.65 -17.78
N PHE A 103 7.36 -5.59 -16.51
CA PHE A 103 7.00 -6.76 -15.72
C PHE A 103 5.80 -7.51 -16.31
N ILE A 104 4.75 -6.80 -16.72
CA ILE A 104 3.57 -7.42 -17.35
C ILE A 104 3.96 -8.12 -18.66
N LYS A 105 4.82 -7.50 -19.48
CA LYS A 105 5.30 -8.10 -20.74
C LYS A 105 6.12 -9.37 -20.48
N GLU A 106 7.00 -9.36 -19.49
CA GLU A 106 7.80 -10.52 -19.08
C GLU A 106 6.89 -11.69 -18.66
N VAL A 107 5.97 -11.44 -17.72
CA VAL A 107 5.04 -12.48 -17.23
C VAL A 107 4.11 -13.00 -18.33
N GLN A 108 3.75 -12.18 -19.31
CA GLN A 108 2.95 -12.63 -20.46
C GLN A 108 3.75 -13.45 -21.47
N ALA A 109 5.06 -13.24 -21.60
CA ALA A 109 5.91 -14.00 -22.51
C ALA A 109 6.31 -15.38 -21.93
N ASP A 110 6.34 -15.51 -20.61
CA ASP A 110 6.64 -16.75 -19.90
C ASP A 110 5.44 -17.71 -19.75
N ASN A 111 4.25 -17.30 -20.20
CA ASN A 111 3.01 -18.11 -20.24
C ASN A 111 2.73 -18.64 -21.66
#